data_AF-A0A4E9EVF8-F1
#
_entry.id   AF-A0A4E9EVF8-F1
#
_cell.length_a   1.000
_cell.length_b   1.000
_cell.length_c   1.000
_cell.angle_alpha   90.00
_cell.angle_beta   90.00
_cell.angle_gamma   90.00
#
_symmetry.space_group_name_H-M   'P 1'
#
loop_
_entity.id
_entity.type
_entity.pdbx_description
1 polymer ?
#
loop_
_entity_poly.entity_id
_entity_poly.type
_entity_poly.pdbx_seq_one_letter_code
_entity_poly.pdbx_strand_id
1 'polypeptide(L)'
;MILDFVTNNVASIVSNSFLLICGLHHTLINFTRHQIYSQSLANNFIAETSPTFLNWPFLMLRSCCSISKRSKREEQYHIRNSDCGKYSWDKEKPNPAEYCFVNLYGEIAIKSDGHITGEQFTVEKCKECCILLLDYLATVNVDDCEECLIVTGPCRGSVFIRDCKNITVFTISQQFRSRDCINIDVFLFCTTKPIIESSKLMRFRSLTLSYDKVEEHMMKASLSPFINNWNNVHDFTPDDVPNFEICITEYDNIKKMDMIRNVKNITFFPELSFLPLYAVPNKITGKKILILCMERDGETLTSFNGRILKFLKEILAQGAELITTRDMTIRKKELEPSFMCKKYAKLSGRLITLEIAWNREEIEKSIRMISDIVEVVDDCDFEHHRATLYRFAQMQTDIC
;
A
#
# COMPACT_ATOMS: atom_id res chain seq x y z
N MET A 1 -28.10 -7.97 -47.27
CA MET A 1 -28.60 -6.58 -47.20
C MET A 1 -27.58 -5.84 -46.37
N ILE A 2 -26.61 -5.14 -46.96
CA ILE A 2 -26.75 -3.74 -47.45
C ILE A 2 -27.41 -2.92 -46.34
N LEU A 3 -26.89 -1.84 -45.78
CA LEU A 3 -25.69 -0.99 -45.88
C LEU A 3 -26.11 0.26 -45.07
N ASP A 4 -25.16 1.10 -44.71
CA ASP A 4 -25.38 2.53 -44.40
C ASP A 4 -26.16 2.88 -43.12
N PHE A 5 -25.54 3.67 -42.24
CA PHE A 5 -25.80 5.11 -42.29
C PHE A 5 -24.81 5.92 -41.44
N VAL A 6 -24.35 7.02 -42.05
CA VAL A 6 -23.76 8.26 -41.47
C VAL A 6 -22.26 8.29 -41.14
N THR A 7 -21.48 8.54 -42.18
CA THR A 7 -20.47 9.61 -42.17
C THR A 7 -21.13 10.99 -42.20
N ASN A 8 -20.65 11.95 -41.41
CA ASN A 8 -20.65 13.36 -41.82
C ASN A 8 -19.70 14.25 -40.99
N ASN A 9 -18.86 14.96 -41.74
CA ASN A 9 -18.29 16.29 -41.48
C ASN A 9 -17.16 16.47 -40.46
N VAL A 10 -16.09 17.23 -40.71
CA VAL A 10 -15.34 17.74 -41.89
C VAL A 10 -14.31 18.73 -41.30
N ALA A 11 -13.10 18.76 -41.87
CA ALA A 11 -12.10 19.85 -41.87
C ALA A 11 -11.58 20.38 -40.51
N SER A 12 -10.33 20.11 -40.13
CA SER A 12 -9.11 20.78 -40.61
C SER A 12 -9.09 22.31 -40.41
N ILE A 13 -8.41 22.76 -39.36
CA ILE A 13 -7.75 24.06 -39.32
C ILE A 13 -6.27 23.79 -39.06
N VAL A 14 -5.50 23.76 -40.14
CA VAL A 14 -4.04 23.87 -40.19
C VAL A 14 -3.75 25.19 -40.88
N SER A 15 -2.94 26.05 -40.27
CA SER A 15 -2.12 27.10 -40.89
C SER A 15 -1.70 28.12 -39.82
N ASN A 16 -0.47 28.05 -39.33
CA ASN A 16 0.64 28.90 -39.80
C ASN A 16 0.41 30.41 -39.57
N SER A 17 1.18 31.00 -38.65
CA SER A 17 2.32 31.88 -38.96
C SER A 17 2.55 33.02 -37.94
N PHE A 18 3.81 33.45 -37.90
CA PHE A 18 4.34 34.75 -37.49
C PHE A 18 4.62 35.04 -36.00
N LEU A 19 5.88 34.75 -35.65
CA LEU A 19 6.84 35.71 -35.07
C LEU A 19 6.38 37.18 -35.14
N LEU A 20 6.37 37.87 -33.99
CA LEU A 20 6.78 39.27 -33.92
C LEU A 20 7.60 39.50 -32.63
N ILE A 21 8.87 39.78 -32.84
CA ILE A 21 9.85 40.33 -31.90
C ILE A 21 9.74 41.87 -31.96
N CYS A 22 10.25 42.53 -30.92
CA CYS A 22 10.41 43.99 -30.69
C CYS A 22 9.25 44.55 -29.85
N GLY A 23 9.46 45.20 -28.71
CA GLY A 23 10.66 45.87 -28.21
C GLY A 23 10.24 47.21 -27.62
N LEU A 24 11.06 47.71 -26.70
CA LEU A 24 11.22 49.12 -26.32
C LEU A 24 10.22 49.74 -25.32
N HIS A 25 10.85 50.09 -24.19
CA HIS A 25 10.86 51.41 -23.57
C HIS A 25 9.65 51.90 -22.77
N HIS A 26 9.90 51.91 -21.45
CA HIS A 26 10.09 53.14 -20.68
C HIS A 26 8.85 54.01 -20.43
N THR A 27 8.66 54.27 -19.13
CA THR A 27 8.29 55.57 -18.53
C THR A 27 6.88 55.63 -17.94
N LEU A 28 6.87 55.73 -16.60
CA LEU A 28 5.95 56.47 -15.73
C LEU A 28 4.45 56.15 -15.83
N ILE A 29 3.87 55.71 -14.71
CA ILE A 29 2.94 56.54 -13.91
C ILE A 29 2.67 55.81 -12.58
N ASN A 30 3.08 56.44 -11.49
CA ASN A 30 2.56 56.22 -10.14
C ASN A 30 1.08 56.60 -10.11
N PHE A 31 0.17 55.68 -9.78
CA PHE A 31 -1.08 56.06 -9.13
C PHE A 31 -1.60 54.95 -8.20
N THR A 32 -1.69 55.32 -6.93
CA THR A 32 -2.64 54.85 -5.90
C THR A 32 -2.57 53.41 -5.39
N ARG A 33 -1.91 53.30 -4.21
CA ARG A 33 -2.38 52.50 -3.06
C ARG A 33 -3.91 52.59 -2.93
N HIS A 34 -4.63 51.50 -3.13
CA HIS A 34 -5.66 50.99 -2.20
C HIS A 34 -6.30 49.72 -2.79
N GLN A 35 -6.32 48.67 -1.96
CA GLN A 35 -7.30 47.56 -1.96
C GLN A 35 -7.47 46.74 -3.25
N ILE A 36 -6.65 45.70 -3.43
CA ILE A 36 -7.15 44.35 -3.74
C ILE A 36 -6.33 43.36 -2.89
N TYR A 37 -6.88 43.05 -1.72
CA TYR A 37 -6.44 41.91 -0.91
C TYR A 37 -6.79 40.62 -1.66
N SER A 38 -5.83 39.73 -1.74
CA SER A 38 -5.96 38.34 -2.16
C SER A 38 -7.11 37.64 -1.42
N GLN A 39 -8.18 37.29 -2.14
CA GLN A 39 -9.08 36.20 -1.76
C GLN A 39 -8.42 34.87 -2.16
N SER A 40 -7.45 34.46 -1.38
CA SER A 40 -6.99 33.07 -1.25
C SER A 40 -7.25 32.69 0.20
N LEU A 41 -8.52 32.52 0.55
CA LEU A 41 -8.91 32.11 1.88
C LEU A 41 -9.10 30.59 1.91
N ALA A 42 -8.18 29.99 2.66
CA ALA A 42 -8.39 28.85 3.54
C ALA A 42 -8.78 27.52 2.87
N ASN A 43 -7.73 26.75 2.59
CA ASN A 43 -7.64 25.36 3.01
C ASN A 43 -8.57 25.03 4.20
N ASN A 44 -9.59 24.23 3.94
CA ASN A 44 -10.23 23.41 4.96
C ASN A 44 -9.28 22.26 5.33
N PHE A 45 -8.16 22.59 5.98
CA PHE A 45 -7.56 21.65 6.92
C PHE A 45 -8.51 21.63 8.12
N ILE A 46 -9.32 20.59 8.20
CA ILE A 46 -9.95 20.21 9.46
C ILE A 46 -8.77 19.89 10.37
N ALA A 47 -8.36 20.89 11.16
CA ALA A 47 -7.50 20.71 12.29
C ALA A 47 -8.14 19.61 13.13
N GLU A 48 -7.43 18.49 13.27
CA GLU A 48 -7.69 17.52 14.31
C GLU A 48 -7.84 18.30 15.61
N THR A 49 -9.07 18.42 16.07
CA THR A 49 -9.35 18.96 17.39
C THR A 49 -8.69 17.99 18.34
N SER A 50 -7.52 18.39 18.87
CA SER A 50 -6.91 17.76 20.03
C SER A 50 -8.04 17.60 21.06
N PRO A 51 -8.49 16.38 21.38
CA PRO A 51 -9.55 16.23 22.34
C PRO A 51 -9.02 16.82 23.63
N THR A 52 -9.79 17.77 24.17
CA THR A 52 -9.58 18.37 25.47
C THR A 52 -9.18 17.29 26.45
N PHE A 53 -8.07 17.54 27.16
CA PHE A 53 -7.49 16.70 28.19
C PHE A 53 -8.54 16.32 29.25
N LEU A 54 -9.40 15.35 28.96
CA LEU A 54 -10.06 14.56 29.98
C LEU A 54 -8.95 13.66 30.52
N ASN A 55 -8.40 14.08 31.66
CA ASN A 55 -7.51 13.30 32.51
C ASN A 55 -7.97 11.84 32.57
N TRP A 56 -7.36 11.00 31.76
CA TRP A 56 -7.39 9.56 31.95
C TRP A 56 -6.63 9.32 33.26
N PRO A 57 -7.28 8.84 34.34
CA PRO A 57 -6.53 8.51 35.53
C PRO A 57 -5.53 7.44 35.10
N PHE A 58 -4.26 7.68 35.39
CA PHE A 58 -3.20 6.70 35.42
C PHE A 58 -3.63 5.55 36.37
N LEU A 59 -4.50 4.67 35.90
CA LEU A 59 -4.65 3.33 36.42
C LEU A 59 -3.52 2.51 35.82
N MET A 60 -2.29 2.87 36.23
CA MET A 60 -1.22 1.90 36.41
C MET A 60 -1.68 0.98 37.55
N LEU A 61 -2.69 0.14 37.28
CA LEU A 61 -2.86 -1.09 38.01
C LEU A 61 -1.60 -1.89 37.70
N ARG A 62 -0.63 -1.79 38.59
CA ARG A 62 0.46 -2.76 38.74
C ARG A 62 -0.16 -4.10 39.17
N SER A 63 -0.97 -4.71 38.32
CA SER A 63 -1.16 -6.14 38.40
C SER A 63 0.11 -6.75 37.85
N CYS A 64 0.86 -7.42 38.72
CA CYS A 64 2.02 -8.24 38.38
C CYS A 64 1.59 -9.50 37.61
N CYS A 65 0.66 -9.35 36.67
CA CYS A 65 0.28 -10.41 35.76
C CYS A 65 1.35 -10.43 34.68
N SER A 66 2.19 -11.46 34.74
CA SER A 66 3.07 -11.88 33.66
C SER A 66 2.37 -11.63 32.33
N ILE A 67 2.75 -10.56 31.62
CA ILE A 67 2.39 -10.40 30.22
C ILE A 67 3.03 -11.62 29.57
N SER A 68 2.24 -12.68 29.37
CA SER A 68 2.66 -13.78 28.53
C SER A 68 3.08 -13.11 27.22
N LYS A 69 4.37 -13.23 26.90
CA LYS A 69 4.95 -12.58 25.72
C LYS A 69 4.03 -12.96 24.56
N ARG A 70 3.37 -11.95 24.00
CA ARG A 70 2.59 -12.12 22.78
C ARG A 70 3.56 -12.73 21.75
N SER A 71 3.13 -13.74 20.99
CA SER A 71 3.94 -14.27 19.90
C SER A 71 4.34 -13.09 19.01
N LYS A 72 5.61 -13.01 18.61
CA LYS A 72 6.05 -11.96 17.70
C LYS A 72 5.20 -12.04 16.44
N ARG A 73 4.88 -10.90 15.81
CA ARG A 73 4.07 -10.88 14.59
C ARG A 73 4.58 -11.87 13.54
N GLU A 74 5.89 -11.95 13.37
CA GLU A 74 6.52 -12.88 12.43
C GLU A 74 6.10 -14.34 12.71
N GLU A 75 6.02 -14.73 13.99
CA GLU A 75 5.57 -16.07 14.41
C GLU A 75 4.11 -16.37 14.05
N GLN A 76 3.27 -15.36 13.85
CA GLN A 76 1.86 -15.55 13.46
C GLN A 76 1.67 -15.95 11.99
N TYR A 77 2.66 -15.68 11.14
CA TYR A 77 2.64 -16.01 9.71
C TYR A 77 3.81 -16.92 9.32
N HIS A 78 4.72 -17.22 10.25
CA HIS A 78 5.84 -18.11 10.00
C HIS A 78 5.35 -19.53 9.66
N ILE A 79 5.75 -19.98 8.47
CA ILE A 79 5.76 -21.40 8.14
C ILE A 79 6.93 -22.03 8.90
N ARG A 80 6.67 -23.09 9.68
CA ARG A 80 7.75 -23.86 10.33
C ARG A 80 8.56 -24.57 9.24
N ASN A 81 9.80 -24.15 9.01
CA ASN A 81 10.73 -24.89 8.17
C ASN A 81 11.08 -26.24 8.84
N SER A 82 11.20 -27.30 8.04
CA SER A 82 11.56 -28.65 8.49
C SER A 82 13.01 -28.80 8.96
N ASP A 83 13.82 -27.74 8.87
CA ASP A 83 15.23 -27.75 9.26
C ASP A 83 15.39 -27.63 10.78
N CYS A 84 14.93 -28.65 11.50
CA CYS A 84 15.20 -28.82 12.92
C CYS A 84 16.68 -29.21 13.10
N GLY A 85 17.50 -28.34 13.70
CA GLY A 85 18.77 -28.74 14.33
C GLY A 85 20.10 -28.30 13.71
N LYS A 86 20.12 -27.41 12.70
CA LYS A 86 21.38 -26.81 12.20
C LYS A 86 21.54 -25.37 12.70
N TYR A 87 22.68 -25.03 13.30
CA TYR A 87 22.96 -23.65 13.70
C TYR A 87 23.30 -22.79 12.48
N SER A 88 23.15 -21.46 12.60
CA SER A 88 23.37 -20.53 11.46
C SER A 88 24.80 -20.58 10.89
N TRP A 89 25.79 -20.98 11.70
CA TRP A 89 27.18 -21.13 11.28
C TRP A 89 27.49 -22.51 10.68
N ASP A 90 26.56 -23.47 10.79
CA ASP A 90 26.68 -24.81 10.18
C ASP A 90 26.16 -24.84 8.74
N LYS A 91 25.52 -23.75 8.29
CA LYS A 91 24.99 -23.61 6.94
C LYS A 91 26.10 -23.12 6.01
N GLU A 92 26.22 -23.75 4.84
CA GLU A 92 27.03 -23.19 3.74
C GLU A 92 26.50 -21.79 3.43
N LYS A 93 27.37 -20.78 3.45
CA LYS A 93 26.98 -19.42 3.10
C LYS A 93 26.80 -19.35 1.58
N PRO A 94 25.64 -18.94 1.09
CA PRO A 94 25.42 -18.82 -0.34
C PRO A 94 26.39 -17.77 -0.94
N ASN A 95 26.77 -17.96 -2.20
CA ASN A 95 27.69 -17.04 -2.88
C ASN A 95 27.01 -15.68 -3.09
N PRO A 96 27.52 -14.57 -2.53
CA PRO A 96 26.89 -13.26 -2.70
C PRO A 96 26.72 -12.83 -4.16
N ALA A 97 27.58 -13.30 -5.05
CA ALA A 97 27.52 -12.98 -6.49
C ALA A 97 26.27 -13.54 -7.18
N GLU A 98 25.55 -14.49 -6.57
CA GLU A 98 24.31 -15.04 -7.13
C GLU A 98 23.08 -14.16 -6.86
N TYR A 99 23.20 -13.21 -5.92
CA TYR A 99 22.10 -12.39 -5.40
C TYR A 99 22.28 -10.91 -5.72
N CYS A 100 22.85 -10.64 -6.89
CA CYS A 100 22.98 -9.30 -7.40
C CYS A 100 22.73 -9.21 -8.90
N PHE A 101 22.14 -8.10 -9.32
CA PHE A 101 22.20 -7.62 -10.69
C PHE A 101 22.99 -6.32 -10.69
N VAL A 102 24.08 -6.27 -11.44
CA VAL A 102 25.03 -5.15 -11.40
C VAL A 102 25.42 -4.76 -12.82
N ASN A 103 25.45 -3.44 -13.12
CA ASN A 103 25.91 -2.86 -14.39
C ASN A 103 25.15 -3.38 -15.63
N LEU A 104 23.86 -3.71 -15.49
CA LEU A 104 23.03 -4.12 -16.62
C LEU A 104 22.59 -2.89 -17.43
N TYR A 105 22.48 -3.04 -18.76
CA TYR A 105 22.02 -1.96 -19.65
C TYR A 105 21.03 -2.46 -20.70
N GLY A 106 19.79 -1.98 -20.65
CA GLY A 106 18.74 -2.35 -21.62
C GLY A 106 18.24 -3.80 -21.48
N GLU A 107 18.56 -4.47 -20.38
CA GLU A 107 18.31 -5.90 -20.19
C GLU A 107 17.00 -6.19 -19.45
N ILE A 108 16.46 -7.40 -19.68
CA ILE A 108 15.41 -7.99 -18.86
C ILE A 108 16.06 -9.06 -17.97
N ALA A 109 16.12 -8.82 -16.67
CA ALA A 109 16.76 -9.70 -15.69
C ALA A 109 15.73 -10.28 -14.72
N ILE A 110 15.66 -11.61 -14.61
CA ILE A 110 14.60 -12.31 -13.89
C ILE A 110 15.18 -13.33 -12.91
N LYS A 111 14.69 -13.28 -11.66
CA LYS A 111 14.80 -14.35 -10.67
C LYS A 111 13.39 -14.86 -10.38
N SER A 112 13.14 -16.14 -10.62
CA SER A 112 11.84 -16.79 -10.42
C SER A 112 11.78 -17.49 -9.06
N ASP A 113 10.63 -18.10 -8.74
CA ASP A 113 10.46 -18.93 -7.55
C ASP A 113 11.61 -19.94 -7.40
N GLY A 114 12.18 -20.01 -6.19
CA GLY A 114 13.29 -20.89 -5.88
C GLY A 114 14.69 -20.37 -6.27
N HIS A 115 14.81 -19.22 -6.93
CA HIS A 115 16.11 -18.66 -7.32
C HIS A 115 16.75 -17.77 -6.24
N ILE A 116 15.97 -17.23 -5.29
CA ILE A 116 16.47 -16.35 -4.22
C ILE A 116 16.20 -16.97 -2.84
N THR A 117 15.05 -17.58 -2.63
CA THR A 117 14.71 -18.35 -1.43
C THR A 117 14.90 -17.58 -0.11
N GLY A 118 14.53 -16.31 -0.08
CA GLY A 118 14.57 -15.50 1.15
C GLY A 118 15.92 -14.92 1.50
N GLU A 119 16.87 -14.91 0.58
CA GLU A 119 18.13 -14.19 0.75
C GLU A 119 17.98 -12.69 0.44
N GLN A 120 18.99 -11.90 0.83
CA GLN A 120 19.11 -10.51 0.42
C GLN A 120 19.43 -10.43 -1.07
N PHE A 121 18.84 -9.47 -1.79
CA PHE A 121 19.15 -9.19 -3.19
C PHE A 121 19.59 -7.74 -3.39
N THR A 122 20.54 -7.51 -4.31
CA THR A 122 21.02 -6.16 -4.65
C THR A 122 20.87 -5.89 -6.14
N VAL A 123 20.41 -4.69 -6.49
CA VAL A 123 20.37 -4.19 -7.85
C VAL A 123 21.19 -2.90 -7.88
N GLU A 124 22.27 -2.86 -8.63
CA GLU A 124 23.22 -1.74 -8.60
C GLU A 124 23.60 -1.30 -10.02
N LYS A 125 23.59 0.01 -10.29
CA LYS A 125 24.10 0.58 -11.56
C LYS A 125 23.39 0.03 -12.81
N CYS A 126 22.13 -0.38 -12.69
CA CYS A 126 21.34 -0.84 -13.81
C CYS A 126 20.68 0.36 -14.52
N LYS A 127 20.71 0.38 -15.85
CA LYS A 127 20.09 1.44 -16.65
C LYS A 127 19.18 0.87 -17.72
N GLU A 128 18.01 1.48 -17.90
CA GLU A 128 17.03 1.07 -18.91
C GLU A 128 16.61 -0.42 -18.80
N CYS A 129 16.66 -0.99 -17.60
CA CYS A 129 16.41 -2.42 -17.38
C CYS A 129 14.99 -2.70 -16.88
N CYS A 130 14.52 -3.91 -17.16
CA CYS A 130 13.36 -4.51 -16.51
C CYS A 130 13.85 -5.61 -15.58
N ILE A 131 13.68 -5.42 -14.27
CA ILE A 131 14.22 -6.31 -13.25
C ILE A 131 13.06 -6.94 -12.47
N LEU A 132 12.98 -8.26 -12.48
CA LEU A 132 11.90 -9.01 -11.87
C LEU A 132 12.46 -10.00 -10.84
N LEU A 133 12.22 -9.74 -9.56
CA LEU A 133 12.59 -10.60 -8.44
C LEU A 133 11.34 -11.32 -7.94
N LEU A 134 10.88 -12.36 -8.64
CA LEU A 134 9.62 -13.06 -8.44
C LEU A 134 9.76 -14.25 -7.47
N ASP A 135 10.34 -14.00 -6.30
CA ASP A 135 10.54 -14.95 -5.20
C ASP A 135 10.27 -14.22 -3.86
N TYR A 136 10.27 -14.92 -2.72
CA TYR A 136 10.29 -14.27 -1.41
C TYR A 136 11.72 -13.80 -1.07
N LEU A 137 11.83 -12.63 -0.44
CA LEU A 137 13.08 -11.88 -0.27
C LEU A 137 13.32 -11.56 1.21
N ALA A 138 14.58 -11.52 1.66
CA ALA A 138 14.91 -10.97 2.98
C ALA A 138 14.95 -9.44 2.96
N THR A 139 15.78 -8.87 2.09
CA THR A 139 15.94 -7.43 1.88
C THR A 139 16.30 -7.17 0.41
N VAL A 140 15.91 -6.02 -0.11
CA VAL A 140 16.33 -5.57 -1.44
C VAL A 140 16.96 -4.20 -1.32
N ASN A 141 18.17 -4.05 -1.87
CA ASN A 141 18.79 -2.75 -2.08
C ASN A 141 18.79 -2.46 -3.58
N VAL A 142 18.31 -1.28 -3.97
CA VAL A 142 18.38 -0.76 -5.33
C VAL A 142 19.18 0.53 -5.28
N ASP A 143 20.36 0.52 -5.88
CA ASP A 143 21.36 1.59 -5.78
C ASP A 143 21.76 2.09 -7.18
N ASP A 144 21.83 3.41 -7.37
CA ASP A 144 22.40 4.04 -8.59
C ASP A 144 21.77 3.52 -9.91
N CYS A 145 20.47 3.21 -9.86
CA CYS A 145 19.72 2.74 -11.03
C CYS A 145 18.99 3.90 -11.73
N GLU A 146 18.93 3.85 -13.06
CA GLU A 146 18.27 4.88 -13.87
C GLU A 146 17.31 4.27 -14.89
N GLU A 147 16.13 4.87 -15.01
CA GLU A 147 15.13 4.48 -16.01
C GLU A 147 14.74 2.99 -16.02
N CYS A 148 14.70 2.36 -14.86
CA CYS A 148 14.35 0.96 -14.74
C CYS A 148 12.87 0.75 -14.41
N LEU A 149 12.33 -0.42 -14.77
CA LEU A 149 11.11 -0.98 -14.19
C LEU A 149 11.52 -2.14 -13.29
N ILE A 150 11.17 -2.07 -12.00
CA ILE A 150 11.57 -3.06 -11.00
C ILE A 150 10.32 -3.66 -10.37
N VAL A 151 10.19 -4.97 -10.42
CA VAL A 151 9.16 -5.71 -9.70
C VAL A 151 9.82 -6.61 -8.68
N THR A 152 9.33 -6.57 -7.45
CA THR A 152 9.78 -7.47 -6.38
C THR A 152 8.59 -8.26 -5.85
N GLY A 153 8.84 -9.54 -5.57
CA GLY A 153 7.98 -10.35 -4.75
C GLY A 153 7.99 -9.88 -3.28
N PRO A 154 7.26 -10.58 -2.42
CA PRO A 154 7.19 -10.31 -0.98
C PRO A 154 8.56 -10.27 -0.30
N CYS A 155 8.93 -9.10 0.22
CA CYS A 155 10.14 -8.87 0.99
C CYS A 155 9.84 -8.82 2.49
N ARG A 156 10.37 -9.77 3.26
CA ARG A 156 10.19 -9.86 4.73
C ARG A 156 10.73 -8.62 5.44
N GLY A 157 11.82 -8.06 4.94
CA GLY A 157 12.47 -6.87 5.49
C GLY A 157 12.20 -5.64 4.64
N SER A 158 13.27 -4.89 4.36
CA SER A 158 13.18 -3.63 3.63
C SER A 158 13.44 -3.78 2.14
N VAL A 159 12.67 -3.03 1.34
CA VAL A 159 13.10 -2.58 0.02
C VAL A 159 13.58 -1.15 0.15
N PHE A 160 14.87 -0.93 -0.10
CA PHE A 160 15.52 0.37 0.04
C PHE A 160 16.10 0.82 -1.30
N ILE A 161 15.57 1.92 -1.83
CA ILE A 161 15.98 2.54 -3.08
C ILE A 161 16.86 3.76 -2.76
N ARG A 162 18.06 3.86 -3.33
CA ARG A 162 18.99 4.96 -3.11
C ARG A 162 19.60 5.45 -4.41
N ASP A 163 19.80 6.75 -4.51
CA ASP A 163 20.51 7.37 -5.64
C ASP A 163 19.89 7.01 -7.01
N CYS A 164 18.57 6.79 -7.04
CA CYS A 164 17.87 6.34 -8.24
C CYS A 164 17.11 7.45 -8.94
N LYS A 165 16.94 7.31 -10.27
CA LYS A 165 16.24 8.30 -11.08
C LYS A 165 15.33 7.67 -12.14
N ASN A 166 14.14 8.25 -12.31
CA ASN A 166 13.19 7.86 -13.37
C ASN A 166 12.77 6.37 -13.32
N ILE A 167 12.66 5.78 -12.13
CA ILE A 167 12.32 4.36 -11.96
C ILE A 167 10.82 4.19 -11.66
N THR A 168 10.24 3.10 -12.17
CA THR A 168 8.96 2.56 -11.69
C THR A 168 9.21 1.31 -10.85
N VAL A 169 8.70 1.26 -9.62
CA VAL A 169 8.86 0.11 -8.71
C VAL A 169 7.51 -0.45 -8.30
N PHE A 170 7.35 -1.76 -8.44
CA PHE A 170 6.25 -2.56 -7.90
C PHE A 170 6.81 -3.43 -6.79
N THR A 171 6.35 -3.20 -5.55
CA THR A 171 6.95 -3.91 -4.43
C THR A 171 5.98 -4.22 -3.31
N ILE A 172 6.15 -5.42 -2.78
CA ILE A 172 5.55 -5.91 -1.55
C ILE A 172 6.67 -5.98 -0.52
N SER A 173 6.59 -5.19 0.54
CA SER A 173 7.64 -5.16 1.55
C SER A 173 7.12 -4.99 2.97
N GLN A 174 7.91 -5.38 3.96
CA GLN A 174 7.63 -4.99 5.32
C GLN A 174 7.88 -3.48 5.50
N GLN A 175 9.04 -3.02 5.01
CA GLN A 175 9.46 -1.63 5.08
C GLN A 175 9.85 -1.15 3.68
N PHE A 176 9.35 0.02 3.29
CA PHE A 176 9.82 0.72 2.11
C PHE A 176 10.61 1.95 2.53
N ARG A 177 11.79 2.12 1.94
CA ARG A 177 12.65 3.29 2.15
C ARG A 177 13.13 3.83 0.82
N SER A 178 13.19 5.16 0.69
CA SER A 178 13.95 5.80 -0.38
C SER A 178 14.84 6.91 0.14
N ARG A 179 16.01 7.09 -0.46
CA ARG A 179 16.90 8.22 -0.20
C ARG A 179 17.51 8.74 -1.49
N ASP A 180 17.69 10.06 -1.62
CA ASP A 180 18.41 10.68 -2.73
C ASP A 180 17.85 10.28 -4.12
N CYS A 181 16.52 10.08 -4.21
CA CYS A 181 15.86 9.63 -5.42
C CYS A 181 15.12 10.77 -6.13
N ILE A 182 15.00 10.71 -7.46
CA ILE A 182 14.21 11.69 -8.21
C ILE A 182 13.31 11.03 -9.24
N ASN A 183 12.05 11.46 -9.27
CA ASN A 183 11.04 11.04 -10.25
C ASN A 183 10.79 9.52 -10.21
N ILE A 184 10.29 9.02 -9.08
CA ILE A 184 10.03 7.59 -8.87
C ILE A 184 8.53 7.34 -8.76
N ASP A 185 8.02 6.40 -9.55
CA ASP A 185 6.66 5.87 -9.42
C ASP A 185 6.70 4.59 -8.58
N VAL A 186 6.02 4.58 -7.42
CA VAL A 186 6.03 3.45 -6.47
C VAL A 186 4.62 2.87 -6.35
N PHE A 187 4.45 1.63 -6.80
CA PHE A 187 3.26 0.81 -6.60
C PHE A 187 3.51 -0.10 -5.41
N LEU A 188 2.89 0.24 -4.29
CA LEU A 188 3.35 -0.21 -2.99
C LEU A 188 2.31 -1.07 -2.28
N PHE A 189 2.77 -2.20 -1.77
CA PHE A 189 2.26 -2.81 -0.56
C PHE A 189 3.36 -2.68 0.51
N CYS A 190 3.05 -2.01 1.63
CA CYS A 190 4.02 -1.82 2.70
C CYS A 190 3.35 -2.06 4.05
N THR A 191 3.94 -2.94 4.86
CA THR A 191 3.43 -3.21 6.20
C THR A 191 3.57 -2.00 7.13
N THR A 192 4.70 -1.30 7.10
CA THR A 192 4.94 -0.11 7.93
C THR A 192 4.68 1.16 7.13
N LYS A 193 4.81 2.33 7.76
CA LYS A 193 4.86 3.59 7.03
C LYS A 193 6.04 3.57 6.03
N PRO A 194 5.82 3.85 4.75
CA PRO A 194 6.90 4.10 3.80
C PRO A 194 7.67 5.34 4.24
N ILE A 195 9.00 5.30 4.11
CA ILE A 195 9.87 6.41 4.50
C ILE A 195 10.58 6.96 3.26
N ILE A 196 10.59 8.27 3.11
CA ILE A 196 11.41 8.95 2.09
C ILE A 196 12.30 10.01 2.75
N GLU A 197 13.46 10.25 2.16
CA GLU A 197 14.43 11.26 2.61
C GLU A 197 15.16 11.81 1.39
N SER A 198 15.40 13.13 1.32
CA SER A 198 16.15 13.80 0.24
C SER A 198 15.71 13.40 -1.17
N SER A 199 14.44 13.04 -1.34
CA SER A 199 13.89 12.52 -2.61
C SER A 199 12.89 13.53 -3.17
N LYS A 200 12.69 13.58 -4.49
CA LYS A 200 11.77 14.53 -5.15
C LYS A 200 10.93 13.86 -6.22
N LEU A 201 9.72 14.38 -6.46
CA LEU A 201 8.79 13.86 -7.46
C LEU A 201 8.46 12.37 -7.25
N MET A 202 8.23 11.99 -5.99
CA MET A 202 7.83 10.63 -5.63
C MET A 202 6.31 10.46 -5.80
N ARG A 203 5.85 9.37 -6.40
CA ARG A 203 4.41 9.11 -6.63
C ARG A 203 4.03 7.74 -6.10
N PHE A 204 3.24 7.70 -5.02
CA PHE A 204 2.82 6.45 -4.39
C PHE A 204 1.42 6.05 -4.86
N ARG A 205 1.26 4.77 -5.20
CA ARG A 205 0.01 4.14 -5.67
C ARG A 205 -0.21 2.80 -4.95
N SER A 206 -1.47 2.42 -4.80
CA SER A 206 -1.80 1.09 -4.29
C SER A 206 -1.33 0.03 -5.29
N LEU A 207 -0.63 -0.99 -4.80
CA LEU A 207 -0.19 -2.12 -5.63
C LEU A 207 -1.34 -3.10 -5.88
N THR A 208 -1.49 -3.50 -7.13
CA THR A 208 -2.12 -4.75 -7.54
C THR A 208 -1.08 -5.54 -8.32
N LEU A 209 -0.94 -6.82 -8.00
CA LEU A 209 0.09 -7.68 -8.53
C LEU A 209 -0.40 -9.12 -8.52
N SER A 210 -0.19 -9.79 -9.64
CA SER A 210 -0.42 -11.20 -9.82
C SER A 210 0.80 -11.80 -10.51
N TYR A 211 1.42 -12.79 -9.88
CA TYR A 211 2.33 -13.70 -10.53
C TYR A 211 2.27 -15.07 -9.83
N ASP A 212 2.82 -16.09 -10.47
CA ASP A 212 2.82 -17.43 -9.89
C ASP A 212 3.45 -17.43 -8.48
N LYS A 213 2.85 -18.14 -7.54
CA LYS A 213 3.31 -18.22 -6.13
C LYS A 213 3.26 -16.95 -5.30
N VAL A 214 2.70 -15.81 -5.76
CA VAL A 214 2.67 -14.56 -4.95
C VAL A 214 2.06 -14.75 -3.54
N GLU A 215 0.98 -15.53 -3.43
CA GLU A 215 0.36 -15.87 -2.13
C GLU A 215 1.29 -16.72 -1.24
N GLU A 216 1.94 -17.72 -1.83
CA GLU A 216 2.90 -18.57 -1.12
C GLU A 216 4.10 -17.75 -0.63
N HIS A 217 4.62 -16.85 -1.46
CA HIS A 217 5.71 -15.96 -1.10
C HIS A 217 5.31 -14.97 -0.01
N MET A 218 4.06 -14.49 0.01
CA MET A 218 3.55 -13.64 1.10
C MET A 218 3.56 -14.38 2.44
N MET A 219 3.14 -15.65 2.44
CA MET A 219 3.21 -16.50 3.63
C MET A 219 4.66 -16.77 4.07
N LYS A 220 5.55 -17.13 3.13
CA LYS A 220 6.98 -17.33 3.43
C LYS A 220 7.64 -16.05 4.00
N ALA A 221 7.31 -14.89 3.44
CA ALA A 221 7.76 -13.58 3.93
C ALA A 221 7.05 -13.13 5.22
N SER A 222 6.07 -13.90 5.72
CA SER A 222 5.32 -13.62 6.94
C SER A 222 4.56 -12.28 6.89
N LEU A 223 4.00 -11.96 5.72
CA LEU A 223 3.24 -10.74 5.46
C LEU A 223 1.73 -11.04 5.36
N SER A 224 0.93 -10.26 6.08
CA SER A 224 -0.53 -10.27 5.92
C SER A 224 -0.94 -9.49 4.69
N PRO A 225 -1.84 -9.95 3.83
CA PRO A 225 -2.38 -9.12 2.76
C PRO A 225 -3.27 -7.96 3.27
N PHE A 226 -3.58 -7.92 4.56
CA PHE A 226 -4.48 -6.94 5.20
C PHE A 226 -3.76 -5.94 6.13
N ILE A 227 -2.44 -5.82 6.01
CA ILE A 227 -1.65 -4.79 6.71
C ILE A 227 -0.93 -3.98 5.64
N ASN A 228 -1.62 -2.96 5.10
CA ASN A 228 -1.10 -2.14 4.03
C ASN A 228 -1.17 -0.64 4.39
N ASN A 229 0.00 -0.01 4.44
CA ASN A 229 0.22 1.41 4.74
C ASN A 229 0.81 2.16 3.54
N TRP A 230 0.57 1.67 2.32
CA TRP A 230 1.12 2.21 1.06
C TRP A 230 1.01 3.74 0.89
N ASN A 231 -0.03 4.37 1.44
CA ASN A 231 -0.30 5.80 1.34
C ASN A 231 0.08 6.61 2.60
N ASN A 232 0.57 5.98 3.66
CA ASN A 232 0.92 6.63 4.93
C ASN A 232 2.42 6.97 4.97
N VAL A 233 2.86 7.72 3.96
CA VAL A 233 4.27 8.05 3.72
C VAL A 233 4.74 9.06 4.76
N HIS A 234 5.93 8.82 5.30
CA HIS A 234 6.64 9.76 6.16
C HIS A 234 7.85 10.32 5.43
N ASP A 235 7.91 11.65 5.31
CA ASP A 235 8.98 12.37 4.63
C ASP A 235 9.91 13.02 5.67
N PHE A 236 11.17 12.57 5.70
CA PHE A 236 12.22 13.13 6.55
C PHE A 236 12.99 14.28 5.86
N THR A 237 12.63 14.67 4.64
CA THR A 237 13.30 15.77 3.94
C THR A 237 13.02 17.08 4.67
N PRO A 238 14.04 17.90 4.99
CA PRO A 238 13.89 19.14 5.76
C PRO A 238 13.19 20.29 5.00
N ASP A 239 12.71 20.05 3.78
CA ASP A 239 12.07 21.05 2.92
C ASP A 239 10.56 21.16 3.23
N ASP A 240 10.00 22.39 3.20
CA ASP A 240 8.56 22.65 3.44
C ASP A 240 7.65 22.30 2.24
N VAL A 241 8.21 21.88 1.11
CA VAL A 241 7.45 21.51 -0.09
C VAL A 241 7.17 20.00 -0.09
N PRO A 242 5.94 19.56 -0.46
CA PRO A 242 5.66 18.13 -0.59
C PRO A 242 6.60 17.49 -1.62
N ASN A 243 7.39 16.51 -1.19
CA ASN A 243 8.29 15.78 -2.08
C ASN A 243 7.64 14.55 -2.72
N PHE A 244 6.42 14.23 -2.29
CA PHE A 244 5.65 13.10 -2.79
C PHE A 244 4.18 13.46 -2.98
N GLU A 245 3.50 12.65 -3.78
CA GLU A 245 2.06 12.67 -3.93
C GLU A 245 1.48 11.24 -3.84
N ILE A 246 0.23 11.15 -3.36
CA ILE A 246 -0.56 9.92 -3.38
C ILE A 246 -1.45 9.97 -4.62
N CYS A 247 -1.23 9.06 -5.56
CA CYS A 247 -1.90 9.04 -6.85
C CYS A 247 -2.92 7.91 -6.92
N ILE A 248 -3.90 8.08 -7.82
CA ILE A 248 -4.72 6.96 -8.30
C ILE A 248 -3.87 6.00 -9.12
N THR A 249 -4.31 4.74 -9.14
CA THR A 249 -3.63 3.68 -9.87
C THR A 249 -4.18 3.58 -11.30
N GLU A 250 -3.46 4.12 -12.27
CA GLU A 250 -3.78 4.04 -13.71
C GLU A 250 -2.72 3.21 -14.43
N TYR A 251 -2.95 1.89 -14.56
CA TYR A 251 -1.93 0.97 -15.10
C TYR A 251 -1.58 1.21 -16.56
N ASP A 252 -2.53 1.70 -17.35
CA ASP A 252 -2.34 1.94 -18.79
C ASP A 252 -1.35 3.08 -19.08
N ASN A 253 -1.11 3.96 -18.09
CA ASN A 253 -0.27 5.16 -18.23
C ASN A 253 1.15 4.97 -17.66
N ILE A 254 1.51 3.75 -17.27
CA ILE A 254 2.79 3.49 -16.60
C ILE A 254 3.91 3.39 -17.63
N LYS A 255 4.96 4.19 -17.40
CA LYS A 255 6.19 4.17 -18.20
C LYS A 255 6.83 2.78 -18.19
N LYS A 256 7.34 2.36 -19.35
CA LYS A 256 8.09 1.12 -19.55
C LYS A 256 7.29 -0.17 -19.29
N MET A 257 5.97 -0.11 -19.14
CA MET A 257 5.11 -1.30 -19.07
C MET A 257 5.19 -2.19 -20.31
N ASP A 258 5.66 -1.65 -21.42
CA ASP A 258 5.95 -2.44 -22.61
C ASP A 258 7.05 -3.48 -22.41
N MET A 259 8.01 -3.23 -21.53
CA MET A 259 9.13 -4.15 -21.25
C MET A 259 8.67 -5.48 -20.66
N ILE A 260 7.53 -5.48 -19.95
CA ILE A 260 6.98 -6.69 -19.32
C ILE A 260 5.94 -7.39 -20.19
N ARG A 261 5.53 -6.83 -21.35
CA ARG A 261 4.46 -7.41 -22.20
C ARG A 261 4.74 -8.85 -22.62
N ASN A 262 6.02 -9.22 -22.75
CA ASN A 262 6.45 -10.56 -23.14
C ASN A 262 6.81 -11.47 -21.96
N VAL A 263 6.81 -10.93 -20.73
CA VAL A 263 7.03 -11.72 -19.52
C VAL A 263 5.71 -12.40 -19.18
N LYS A 264 5.66 -13.72 -19.40
CA LYS A 264 4.47 -14.51 -19.10
C LYS A 264 4.17 -14.50 -17.60
N ASN A 265 2.89 -14.60 -17.27
CA ASN A 265 2.38 -14.83 -15.91
C ASN A 265 2.70 -13.73 -14.89
N ILE A 266 2.92 -12.48 -15.32
CA ILE A 266 2.87 -11.32 -14.44
C ILE A 266 1.77 -10.36 -14.94
N THR A 267 0.88 -9.95 -14.05
CA THR A 267 -0.14 -8.94 -14.37
C THR A 267 -0.34 -7.98 -13.21
N PHE A 268 -0.81 -6.79 -13.53
CA PHE A 268 -1.08 -5.73 -12.57
C PHE A 268 -2.57 -5.38 -12.50
N PHE A 269 -3.40 -6.13 -13.25
CA PHE A 269 -4.84 -5.91 -13.31
C PHE A 269 -5.51 -6.21 -11.96
N PRO A 270 -6.30 -5.28 -11.40
CA PRO A 270 -6.97 -5.48 -10.11
C PRO A 270 -7.81 -6.76 -10.05
N GLU A 271 -8.47 -7.15 -11.13
CA GLU A 271 -9.31 -8.34 -11.23
C GLU A 271 -8.55 -9.66 -11.23
N LEU A 272 -7.24 -9.65 -11.55
CA LEU A 272 -6.37 -10.84 -11.49
C LEU A 272 -5.41 -10.81 -10.29
N SER A 273 -5.32 -9.67 -9.60
CA SER A 273 -4.42 -9.44 -8.50
C SER A 273 -4.75 -10.29 -7.28
N PHE A 274 -3.70 -10.76 -6.60
CA PHE A 274 -3.82 -11.35 -5.27
C PHE A 274 -4.09 -10.27 -4.21
N LEU A 275 -3.49 -9.09 -4.37
CA LEU A 275 -3.67 -7.96 -3.47
C LEU A 275 -4.90 -7.13 -3.86
N PRO A 276 -5.75 -6.72 -2.91
CA PRO A 276 -6.88 -5.85 -3.22
C PRO A 276 -6.39 -4.44 -3.57
N LEU A 277 -7.07 -3.77 -4.50
CA LEU A 277 -6.81 -2.37 -4.84
C LEU A 277 -7.43 -1.45 -3.78
N TYR A 278 -6.62 -0.55 -3.22
CA TYR A 278 -7.07 0.47 -2.28
C TYR A 278 -7.37 1.78 -3.02
N ALA A 279 -8.47 2.42 -2.63
CA ALA A 279 -8.87 3.73 -3.10
C ALA A 279 -8.00 4.84 -2.50
N VAL A 280 -7.86 5.95 -3.22
CA VAL A 280 -7.18 7.14 -2.71
C VAL A 280 -8.10 7.87 -1.73
N PRO A 281 -7.70 8.09 -0.47
CA PRO A 281 -8.59 8.62 0.57
C PRO A 281 -9.33 9.92 0.20
N ASN A 282 -8.66 10.84 -0.50
CA ASN A 282 -9.21 12.14 -0.89
C ASN A 282 -10.15 12.08 -2.10
N LYS A 283 -10.35 10.90 -2.71
CA LYS A 283 -11.25 10.69 -3.85
C LYS A 283 -12.53 9.95 -3.48
N ILE A 284 -12.60 9.46 -2.25
CA ILE A 284 -13.73 8.69 -1.76
C ILE A 284 -14.93 9.61 -1.54
N THR A 285 -16.06 9.26 -2.15
CA THR A 285 -17.33 10.00 -2.01
C THR A 285 -18.46 9.17 -1.43
N GLY A 286 -18.35 7.84 -1.49
CA GLY A 286 -19.34 6.91 -0.94
C GLY A 286 -19.42 6.93 0.59
N LYS A 287 -20.49 6.34 1.13
CA LYS A 287 -20.67 6.20 2.57
C LYS A 287 -19.64 5.23 3.12
N LYS A 288 -18.87 5.66 4.12
CA LYS A 288 -17.89 4.82 4.82
C LYS A 288 -18.57 3.80 5.71
N ILE A 289 -18.14 2.55 5.60
CA ILE A 289 -18.69 1.40 6.29
C ILE A 289 -17.55 0.55 6.82
N LEU A 290 -17.69 0.09 8.07
CA LEU A 290 -16.71 -0.75 8.74
C LEU A 290 -17.26 -2.17 8.83
N ILE A 291 -16.50 -3.10 8.26
CA ILE A 291 -16.82 -4.52 8.23
C ILE A 291 -15.81 -5.26 9.11
N LEU A 292 -16.31 -6.17 9.95
CA LEU A 292 -15.54 -7.03 10.83
C LEU A 292 -15.59 -8.47 10.32
N CYS A 293 -14.44 -9.03 9.98
CA CYS A 293 -14.30 -10.41 9.54
C CYS A 293 -13.63 -11.23 10.65
N MET A 294 -14.37 -12.15 11.25
CA MET A 294 -13.88 -12.96 12.37
C MET A 294 -13.46 -14.35 11.91
N GLU A 295 -12.34 -14.86 12.43
CA GLU A 295 -11.88 -16.24 12.19
C GLU A 295 -12.87 -17.27 12.78
N ARG A 296 -13.14 -18.38 12.07
CA ARG A 296 -13.93 -19.50 12.59
C ARG A 296 -13.08 -20.40 13.50
N ASP A 297 -13.72 -21.11 14.43
CA ASP A 297 -13.03 -22.09 15.27
C ASP A 297 -12.28 -23.14 14.43
N GLY A 298 -10.96 -23.24 14.62
CA GLY A 298 -10.12 -24.20 13.90
C GLY A 298 -9.86 -23.85 12.42
N GLU A 299 -10.26 -22.67 11.96
CA GLU A 299 -9.95 -22.20 10.61
C GLU A 299 -8.43 -21.99 10.45
N THR A 300 -7.90 -22.37 9.29
CA THR A 300 -6.49 -22.07 8.98
C THR A 300 -6.35 -20.63 8.53
N LEU A 301 -5.19 -20.01 8.81
CA LEU A 301 -4.92 -18.63 8.37
C LEU A 301 -5.11 -18.44 6.85
N THR A 302 -4.68 -19.43 6.06
CA THR A 302 -4.86 -19.41 4.59
C THR A 302 -6.34 -19.42 4.22
N SER A 303 -7.16 -20.28 4.84
CA SER A 303 -8.62 -20.29 4.62
C SER A 303 -9.26 -18.96 5.00
N PHE A 304 -8.89 -18.44 6.17
CA PHE A 304 -9.42 -17.18 6.71
C PHE A 304 -9.12 -15.99 5.79
N ASN A 305 -7.86 -15.84 5.38
CA ASN A 305 -7.45 -14.80 4.45
C ASN A 305 -8.10 -14.96 3.08
N GLY A 306 -8.11 -16.20 2.55
CA GLY A 306 -8.63 -16.50 1.22
C GLY A 306 -10.11 -16.14 1.05
N ARG A 307 -10.96 -16.42 2.04
CA ARG A 307 -12.38 -16.04 1.96
C ARG A 307 -12.61 -14.54 2.05
N ILE A 308 -11.79 -13.80 2.80
CA ILE A 308 -11.91 -12.35 2.90
C ILE A 308 -11.43 -11.70 1.60
N LEU A 309 -10.33 -12.17 1.01
CA LEU A 309 -9.88 -11.71 -0.30
C LEU A 309 -10.92 -11.98 -1.40
N LYS A 310 -11.56 -13.16 -1.37
CA LYS A 310 -12.66 -13.49 -2.27
C LYS A 310 -13.84 -12.52 -2.11
N PHE A 311 -14.27 -12.27 -0.87
CA PHE A 311 -15.33 -11.31 -0.58
C PHE A 311 -14.98 -9.89 -1.05
N LEU A 312 -13.77 -9.41 -0.76
CA LEU A 312 -13.28 -8.11 -1.26
C LEU A 312 -13.35 -8.03 -2.78
N LYS A 313 -12.88 -9.06 -3.48
CA LYS A 313 -12.94 -9.11 -4.95
C LYS A 313 -14.37 -8.98 -5.48
N GLU A 314 -15.33 -9.67 -4.84
CA GLU A 314 -16.74 -9.64 -5.22
C GLU A 314 -17.38 -8.25 -5.01
N ILE A 315 -17.10 -7.56 -3.89
CA ILE A 315 -17.67 -6.22 -3.64
C ILE A 315 -16.98 -5.13 -4.45
N LEU A 316 -15.66 -5.23 -4.68
CA LEU A 316 -14.92 -4.28 -5.51
C LEU A 316 -15.38 -4.35 -6.97
N ALA A 317 -15.68 -5.55 -7.48
CA ALA A 317 -16.26 -5.74 -8.81
C ALA A 317 -17.67 -5.10 -8.95
N GLN A 318 -18.36 -4.83 -7.83
CA GLN A 318 -19.66 -4.17 -7.78
C GLN A 318 -19.54 -2.66 -7.48
N GLY A 319 -18.33 -2.09 -7.50
CA GLY A 319 -18.10 -0.66 -7.31
C GLY A 319 -17.90 -0.22 -5.86
N ALA A 320 -17.67 -1.15 -4.92
CA ALA A 320 -17.15 -0.77 -3.61
C ALA A 320 -15.72 -0.19 -3.73
N GLU A 321 -15.36 0.74 -2.86
CA GLU A 321 -14.02 1.31 -2.76
C GLU A 321 -13.37 0.88 -1.45
N LEU A 322 -12.25 0.16 -1.50
CA LEU A 322 -11.53 -0.24 -0.28
C LEU A 322 -10.67 0.91 0.25
N ILE A 323 -10.93 1.38 1.47
CA ILE A 323 -10.22 2.51 2.08
C ILE A 323 -8.97 2.02 2.80
N THR A 324 -9.15 1.08 3.73
CA THR A 324 -8.05 0.52 4.52
C THR A 324 -8.46 -0.82 5.12
N THR A 325 -7.48 -1.60 5.52
CA THR A 325 -7.68 -2.86 6.24
C THR A 325 -6.78 -2.90 7.47
N ARG A 326 -7.19 -3.66 8.48
CA ARG A 326 -6.37 -3.97 9.66
C ARG A 326 -6.50 -5.44 9.98
N ASP A 327 -5.38 -6.06 10.35
CA ASP A 327 -5.32 -7.42 10.87
C ASP A 327 -4.85 -7.35 12.32
N MET A 328 -5.61 -7.95 13.22
CA MET A 328 -5.33 -7.91 14.65
C MET A 328 -5.69 -9.22 15.33
N THR A 329 -4.98 -9.56 16.40
CA THR A 329 -5.36 -10.66 17.30
C THR A 329 -5.85 -10.07 18.62
N ILE A 330 -7.02 -10.48 19.08
CA ILE A 330 -7.66 -9.98 20.29
C ILE A 330 -7.72 -11.10 21.33
N ARG A 331 -7.14 -10.89 22.50
CA ARG A 331 -7.27 -11.81 23.64
C ARG A 331 -8.67 -11.67 24.25
N LYS A 332 -9.13 -12.73 24.91
CA LYS A 332 -10.43 -12.72 25.59
C LYS A 332 -10.52 -11.54 26.57
N LYS A 333 -11.61 -10.78 26.50
CA LYS A 333 -11.90 -9.58 27.31
C LYS A 333 -10.98 -8.37 27.09
N GLU A 334 -10.06 -8.42 26.14
CA GLU A 334 -9.09 -7.34 25.92
C GLU A 334 -9.74 -6.04 25.46
N LEU A 335 -10.86 -6.13 24.75
CA LEU A 335 -11.63 -4.98 24.26
C LEU A 335 -12.75 -4.52 25.21
N GLU A 336 -13.05 -5.25 26.29
CA GLU A 336 -14.13 -4.90 27.23
C GLU A 336 -14.06 -3.46 27.77
N PRO A 337 -12.88 -2.90 28.12
CA PRO A 337 -12.78 -1.53 28.62
C PRO A 337 -13.03 -0.46 27.55
N SER A 338 -12.91 -0.80 26.27
CA SER A 338 -12.89 0.16 25.16
C SER A 338 -14.23 0.29 24.44
N PHE A 339 -15.17 -0.62 24.67
CA PHE A 339 -16.47 -0.63 24.01
C PHE A 339 -17.63 -0.56 25.01
N MET A 340 -18.56 0.37 24.76
CA MET A 340 -19.82 0.44 25.49
C MET A 340 -20.80 -0.67 25.07
N CYS A 341 -20.78 -1.01 23.78
CA CYS A 341 -21.60 -2.07 23.23
C CYS A 341 -21.04 -3.45 23.62
N LYS A 342 -21.85 -4.23 24.35
CA LYS A 342 -21.49 -5.57 24.85
C LYS A 342 -21.18 -6.58 23.74
N LYS A 343 -21.66 -6.35 22.51
CA LYS A 343 -21.40 -7.20 21.35
C LYS A 343 -19.93 -7.12 20.97
N TYR A 344 -19.44 -5.92 20.69
CA TYR A 344 -18.06 -5.67 20.27
C TYR A 344 -17.04 -5.82 21.39
N ALA A 345 -17.43 -5.50 22.63
CA ALA A 345 -16.62 -5.73 23.84
C ALA A 345 -16.17 -7.19 24.02
N LYS A 346 -16.92 -8.16 23.49
CA LYS A 346 -16.66 -9.59 23.61
C LYS A 346 -15.83 -10.19 22.48
N LEU A 347 -15.50 -9.41 21.45
CA LEU A 347 -14.69 -9.91 20.33
C LEU A 347 -13.35 -10.45 20.86
N SER A 348 -12.95 -11.60 20.32
CA SER A 348 -11.69 -12.28 20.64
C SER A 348 -11.30 -13.20 19.49
N GLY A 349 -10.05 -13.63 19.45
CA GLY A 349 -9.48 -14.34 18.31
C GLY A 349 -8.91 -13.39 17.26
N ARG A 350 -8.72 -13.87 16.04
CA ARG A 350 -8.23 -13.03 14.95
C ARG A 350 -9.39 -12.28 14.28
N LEU A 351 -9.17 -10.99 14.08
CA LEU A 351 -10.13 -10.08 13.47
C LEU A 351 -9.43 -9.33 12.34
N ILE A 352 -10.08 -9.30 11.17
CA ILE A 352 -9.71 -8.42 10.07
C ILE A 352 -10.81 -7.39 9.90
N THR A 353 -10.45 -6.11 9.89
CA THR A 353 -11.39 -5.03 9.64
C THR A 353 -11.21 -4.52 8.23
N LEU A 354 -12.32 -4.29 7.52
CA LEU A 354 -12.34 -3.66 6.21
C LEU A 354 -13.11 -2.35 6.34
N GLU A 355 -12.47 -1.22 6.09
CA GLU A 355 -13.19 0.04 5.89
C GLU A 355 -13.33 0.26 4.40
N ILE A 356 -14.58 0.34 3.95
CA ILE A 356 -14.94 0.52 2.55
C ILE A 356 -15.83 1.77 2.41
N ALA A 357 -15.89 2.33 1.21
CA ALA A 357 -16.93 3.26 0.81
C ALA A 357 -17.79 2.64 -0.29
N TRP A 358 -19.11 2.65 -0.09
CA TRP A 358 -20.05 2.07 -1.06
C TRP A 358 -21.49 2.53 -0.79
N ASN A 359 -22.46 2.00 -1.54
CA ASN A 359 -23.89 2.16 -1.27
C ASN A 359 -24.34 1.13 -0.21
N ARG A 360 -25.03 1.59 0.85
CA ARG A 360 -25.50 0.72 1.93
C ARG A 360 -26.49 -0.35 1.46
N GLU A 361 -27.38 -0.03 0.53
CA GLU A 361 -28.41 -0.97 0.07
C GLU A 361 -27.79 -2.21 -0.60
N GLU A 362 -26.75 -2.00 -1.42
CA GLU A 362 -25.99 -3.08 -2.08
C GLU A 362 -25.17 -3.91 -1.06
N ILE A 363 -24.66 -3.27 -0.01
CA ILE A 363 -23.94 -3.94 1.08
C ILE A 363 -24.86 -4.88 1.84
N GLU A 364 -26.03 -4.41 2.28
CA GLU A 364 -26.94 -5.24 3.05
C GLU A 364 -27.43 -6.43 2.23
N LYS A 365 -27.64 -6.26 0.92
CA LYS A 365 -27.94 -7.34 -0.02
C LYS A 365 -26.79 -8.35 -0.12
N SER A 366 -25.54 -7.88 -0.26
CA SER A 366 -24.35 -8.74 -0.40
C SER A 366 -23.98 -9.47 0.90
N ILE A 367 -24.03 -8.79 2.05
CA ILE A 367 -23.64 -9.36 3.35
C ILE A 367 -24.70 -10.32 3.90
N ARG A 368 -25.98 -10.15 3.55
CA ARG A 368 -27.01 -11.16 3.84
C ARG A 368 -26.66 -12.55 3.31
N MET A 369 -25.81 -12.65 2.28
CA MET A 369 -25.34 -13.94 1.75
C MET A 369 -24.17 -14.56 2.54
N ILE A 370 -23.48 -13.81 3.41
CA ILE A 370 -22.21 -14.22 4.07
C ILE A 370 -22.22 -13.89 5.59
N SER A 371 -23.40 -13.76 6.18
CA SER A 371 -23.62 -13.12 7.49
C SER A 371 -23.05 -13.87 8.70
N ASP A 372 -22.70 -15.15 8.57
CA ASP A 372 -22.17 -15.96 9.69
C ASP A 372 -20.71 -15.64 10.04
N ILE A 373 -19.99 -14.92 9.16
CA ILE A 373 -18.54 -14.65 9.30
C ILE A 373 -18.15 -13.18 9.16
N VAL A 374 -19.12 -12.35 8.76
CA VAL A 374 -18.92 -10.94 8.48
C VAL A 374 -19.98 -10.13 9.22
N GLU A 375 -19.53 -9.14 9.96
CA GLU A 375 -20.40 -8.21 10.68
C GLU A 375 -20.18 -6.78 10.19
N VAL A 376 -21.28 -6.06 9.92
CA VAL A 376 -21.23 -4.62 9.65
C VAL A 376 -21.42 -3.87 10.95
N VAL A 377 -20.55 -2.89 11.22
CA VAL A 377 -20.72 -2.00 12.36
C VAL A 377 -21.84 -1.01 12.09
N ASP A 378 -22.74 -0.85 13.05
CA ASP A 378 -23.85 0.10 12.96
C ASP A 378 -23.35 1.55 12.78
N ASP A 379 -24.10 2.36 12.04
CA ASP A 379 -23.71 3.74 11.74
C ASP A 379 -23.48 4.59 12.99
N CYS A 380 -24.32 4.41 14.02
CA CYS A 380 -24.21 5.14 15.28
C CYS A 380 -22.92 4.81 16.05
N ASP A 381 -22.34 3.64 15.75
CA ASP A 381 -21.18 3.07 16.40
C ASP A 381 -19.90 3.25 15.56
N PHE A 382 -20.02 3.54 14.26
CA PHE A 382 -18.92 3.57 13.28
C PHE A 382 -17.68 4.33 13.76
N GLU A 383 -17.79 5.61 14.12
CA GLU A 383 -16.63 6.45 14.44
C GLU A 383 -15.89 5.95 15.69
N HIS A 384 -16.63 5.62 16.76
CA HIS A 384 -16.04 5.10 17.99
C HIS A 384 -15.34 3.75 17.76
N HIS A 385 -15.98 2.86 16.98
CA HIS A 385 -15.45 1.53 16.71
C HIS A 385 -14.23 1.58 15.80
N ARG A 386 -14.30 2.39 14.74
CA ARG A 386 -13.18 2.65 13.85
C ARG A 386 -11.98 3.18 14.62
N ALA A 387 -12.14 4.25 15.41
CA ALA A 387 -11.04 4.83 16.18
C ALA A 387 -10.43 3.85 17.18
N THR A 388 -11.28 3.09 17.89
CA THR A 388 -10.86 2.12 18.90
C THR A 388 -10.07 0.96 18.28
N LEU A 389 -10.61 0.32 17.24
CA LEU A 389 -9.97 -0.81 16.58
C LEU A 389 -8.68 -0.40 15.86
N TYR A 390 -8.62 0.81 15.28
CA TYR A 390 -7.42 1.27 14.60
C TYR A 390 -6.31 1.59 15.57
N ARG A 391 -6.63 2.24 16.69
CA ARG A 391 -5.67 2.46 17.77
C ARG A 391 -5.16 1.13 18.31
N PHE A 392 -6.05 0.16 18.52
CA PHE A 392 -5.67 -1.17 18.98
C PHE A 392 -4.76 -1.90 17.98
N ALA A 393 -5.07 -1.87 16.69
CA ALA A 393 -4.22 -2.42 15.63
C ALA A 393 -2.84 -1.74 15.58
N GLN A 394 -2.80 -0.42 15.70
CA GLN A 394 -1.55 0.34 15.72
C GLN A 394 -0.67 -0.07 16.91
N MET A 395 -1.25 -0.22 18.11
CA MET A 395 -0.51 -0.70 19.29
C MET A 395 0.10 -2.09 19.06
N GLN A 396 -0.53 -2.97 18.28
CA GLN A 396 0.06 -4.28 17.94
C GLN A 396 1.22 -4.18 16.96
N THR A 397 1.24 -3.10 16.17
CA THR A 397 2.26 -2.85 15.15
C THR A 397 3.50 -2.19 15.76
N ASP A 398 3.33 -1.25 16.71
CA ASP A 398 4.41 -0.51 17.37
C ASP A 398 5.15 -1.30 18.47
N ILE A 399 4.56 -2.40 18.95
CA ILE A 399 5.17 -3.29 19.96
C ILE A 399 6.20 -4.25 19.33
N CYS A 400 6.36 -4.26 18.01
CA CYS A 400 7.36 -5.04 17.27
C CYS A 400 8.54 -4.17 16.85
#